data_AF-A0A270P6T2-F1
#
_entry.id   AF-A0A270P6T2-F1
#
_cell.length_a   1.000
_cell.length_b   1.000
_cell.length_c   1.000
_cell.angle_alpha   90.00
_cell.angle_beta   90.00
_cell.angle_gamma   90.00
#
_symmetry.space_group_name_H-M   'P 1'
#
loop_
_entity.id
_entity.type
_entity.pdbx_description
1 polymer ?
#
loop_
_entity_poly.entity_id
_entity_poly.type
_entity_poly.pdbx_seq_one_letter_code
_entity_poly.pdbx_strand_id
1 'polypeptide(L)'
;MVISPLQLQWAPRSVLGSGRFHYARSSRNNDPASALMADSIQPGEAIHSNLAVPYAVSDSWRVGVAGYQLKQISNDRIDGHRQKDSREQVVGLGPGVMYQQGKQTLFANLYFESGAENRSQGTQVTLRYLHAFSPALIY
;
A
#
# COMPACT_ATOMS: atom_id res chain seq x y z
N MET A 1 -10.26 -9.73 -8.56
CA MET A 1 -9.17 -8.72 -8.57
C MET A 1 -7.85 -9.45 -8.78
N VAL A 2 -7.07 -9.08 -9.79
CA VAL A 2 -5.72 -9.62 -10.02
C VAL A 2 -4.71 -8.54 -9.63
N ILE A 3 -3.73 -8.90 -8.79
CA ILE A 3 -2.62 -8.02 -8.38
C ILE A 3 -1.31 -8.71 -8.76
N SER A 4 -0.47 -8.04 -9.55
CA SER A 4 0.87 -8.54 -9.91
C SER A 4 1.95 -7.80 -9.12
N PRO A 5 2.66 -8.45 -8.17
CA PRO A 5 3.69 -7.79 -7.36
C PRO A 5 5.10 -7.92 -7.97
N LEU A 6 5.89 -6.85 -7.90
CA LEU A 6 7.35 -6.87 -8.04
C LEU A 6 7.99 -6.34 -6.76
N GLN A 7 8.98 -7.04 -6.22
CA GLN A 7 9.70 -6.63 -5.01
C GLN A 7 11.20 -6.50 -5.29
N LEU A 8 11.80 -5.39 -4.83
CA LEU A 8 13.23 -5.12 -4.92
C LEU A 8 13.79 -4.78 -3.54
N GLN A 9 14.98 -5.27 -3.23
CA GLN A 9 15.74 -4.95 -2.02
C GLN A 9 17.20 -4.66 -2.36
N TRP A 10 17.82 -3.69 -1.67
CA TRP A 10 19.25 -3.38 -1.78
C TRP A 10 19.80 -2.98 -0.42
N ALA A 11 20.93 -3.54 0.02
CA ALA A 11 21.42 -3.36 1.38
C ALA A 11 22.94 -3.19 1.49
N PRO A 12 23.46 -1.95 1.64
CA PRO A 12 24.74 -1.71 2.31
C PRO A 12 24.68 -2.10 3.80
N ARG A 13 25.84 -2.20 4.47
CA ARG A 13 25.96 -2.65 5.88
C ARG A 13 24.95 -2.03 6.86
N SER A 14 24.49 -0.80 6.64
CA SER A 14 23.55 -0.09 7.53
C SER A 14 22.33 0.53 6.84
N VAL A 15 22.25 0.53 5.51
CA VAL A 15 21.11 1.09 4.75
C VAL A 15 20.37 -0.06 4.09
N LEU A 16 19.04 -0.02 4.06
CA LEU A 16 18.24 -0.95 3.27
C LEU A 16 17.27 -0.13 2.43
N GLY A 17 17.29 -0.31 1.12
CA GLY A 17 16.24 0.14 0.21
C GLY A 17 15.27 -1.01 -0.06
N SER A 18 13.97 -0.75 0.00
CA SER A 18 12.94 -1.71 -0.38
C SER A 18 11.84 -1.05 -1.20
N GLY A 19 11.37 -1.77 -2.21
CA GLY A 19 10.27 -1.34 -3.06
C GLY A 19 9.33 -2.48 -3.38
N ARG A 20 8.03 -2.18 -3.42
CA ARG A 20 6.96 -3.07 -3.87
C ARG A 20 6.12 -2.32 -4.89
N PHE A 21 5.95 -2.89 -6.07
CA PHE A 21 5.17 -2.31 -7.15
C PHE A 21 4.05 -3.26 -7.53
N HIS A 22 2.88 -2.70 -7.80
CA HIS A 22 1.67 -3.46 -8.06
C HIS A 22 0.88 -2.84 -9.20
N TYR A 23 0.33 -3.71 -10.04
CA TYR A 23 -0.75 -3.38 -10.97
C TYR A 23 -2.01 -4.13 -10.52
N ALA A 24 -3.13 -3.42 -10.46
CA ALA A 24 -4.41 -3.91 -9.98
C ALA A 24 -5.47 -3.79 -11.07
N ARG A 25 -6.16 -4.92 -11.33
CA ARG A 25 -7.31 -4.98 -12.24
C ARG A 25 -8.49 -5.68 -11.58
N SER A 26 -9.63 -5.01 -11.63
CA SER A 26 -10.90 -5.51 -11.10
C SER A 26 -11.81 -6.02 -12.23
N SER A 27 -12.41 -7.19 -12.00
CA SER A 27 -13.52 -7.66 -12.82
C SER A 27 -14.77 -6.83 -12.54
N ARG A 28 -15.74 -6.91 -13.45
CA ARG A 28 -17.06 -6.31 -13.22
C ARG A 28 -17.76 -6.99 -12.04
N ASN A 29 -18.39 -6.20 -11.19
CA ASN A 29 -19.35 -6.65 -10.19
C ASN A 29 -20.77 -6.39 -10.73
N ASN A 30 -21.59 -7.43 -10.83
CA ASN A 30 -23.00 -7.36 -11.31
C ASN A 30 -24.02 -7.35 -10.16
N ASP A 31 -23.56 -7.22 -8.92
CA ASP A 31 -24.40 -7.05 -7.73
C ASP A 31 -23.83 -5.90 -6.89
N PRO A 32 -23.89 -4.65 -7.39
CA PRO A 32 -23.42 -3.50 -6.64
C PRO A 32 -24.38 -3.12 -5.50
N ALA A 33 -23.89 -2.33 -4.54
CA ALA A 33 -24.75 -1.81 -3.48
C ALA A 33 -25.94 -1.02 -4.06
N SER A 34 -27.14 -1.27 -3.55
CA SER A 34 -28.39 -0.65 -4.05
C SER A 34 -28.38 0.87 -4.06
N ALA A 35 -27.62 1.50 -3.16
CA ALA A 35 -27.41 2.95 -3.12
C ALA A 35 -26.80 3.54 -4.40
N LEU A 36 -26.15 2.72 -5.23
CA LEU A 36 -25.56 3.15 -6.49
C LEU A 36 -26.55 3.17 -7.65
N MET A 37 -27.74 2.56 -7.49
CA MET A 37 -28.79 2.47 -8.52
C MET A 37 -28.24 2.01 -9.88
N ALA A 38 -27.39 0.98 -9.86
CA ALA A 38 -26.69 0.45 -11.02
C ALA A 38 -26.85 -1.07 -11.10
N ASP A 39 -26.85 -1.62 -12.31
CA ASP A 39 -26.85 -3.06 -12.55
C ASP A 39 -25.42 -3.64 -12.44
N SER A 40 -24.40 -2.82 -12.72
CA SER A 40 -23.01 -3.25 -12.59
C SER A 40 -22.04 -2.11 -12.32
N ILE A 41 -20.97 -2.42 -11.60
CA ILE A 41 -19.83 -1.52 -11.38
C ILE A 41 -18.52 -2.21 -11.73
N GLN A 42 -17.56 -1.43 -12.20
CA GLN A 42 -16.20 -1.90 -12.41
C GLN A 42 -15.21 -0.78 -12.09
N PRO A 43 -14.41 -0.93 -11.02
CA PRO A 43 -13.30 -0.02 -10.77
C PRO A 43 -12.31 -0.04 -11.93
N GLY A 44 -11.78 1.13 -12.25
CA GLY A 44 -10.69 1.26 -13.20
C GLY A 44 -9.42 0.57 -12.71
N GLU A 45 -8.51 0.36 -13.65
CA GLU A 45 -7.20 -0.24 -13.39
C GLU A 45 -6.31 0.76 -12.67
N ALA A 46 -5.48 0.27 -11.76
CA ALA A 46 -4.62 1.12 -10.95
C ALA A 46 -3.21 0.55 -10.81
N ILE A 47 -2.25 1.44 -10.62
CA ILE A 47 -0.91 1.12 -10.17
C ILE A 47 -0.74 1.64 -8.75
N HIS A 48 -0.09 0.87 -7.90
CA HIS A 48 0.28 1.34 -6.57
C HIS A 48 1.64 0.80 -6.17
N SER A 49 2.36 1.54 -5.34
CA SER A 49 3.67 1.11 -4.86
C SER A 49 3.95 1.58 -3.45
N ASN A 50 4.84 0.86 -2.78
CA ASN A 50 5.35 1.18 -1.46
C ASN A 50 6.87 1.18 -1.53
N LEU A 51 7.50 2.21 -0.99
CA LEU A 51 8.95 2.41 -0.98
C LEU A 51 9.40 2.68 0.45
N ALA A 52 10.57 2.18 0.84
CA ALA A 52 11.18 2.52 2.11
C ALA A 52 12.71 2.49 2.03
N VAL A 53 13.33 3.46 2.68
CA VAL A 53 14.79 3.54 2.86
C VAL A 53 15.13 3.71 4.34
N PRO A 54 15.14 2.63 5.12
CA PRO A 54 15.64 2.62 6.49
C PRO A 54 17.17 2.60 6.62
N TYR A 55 17.65 3.23 7.69
CA TYR A 55 19.00 3.13 8.23
C TYR A 55 18.98 2.39 9.58
N ALA A 56 19.89 1.46 9.79
CA ALA A 56 20.06 0.73 11.04
C ALA A 56 20.86 1.57 12.05
N VAL A 57 20.20 1.94 13.15
CA VAL A 57 20.83 2.70 14.25
C VAL A 57 21.30 1.78 15.38
N SER A 58 20.77 0.55 15.43
CA SER A 58 21.25 -0.55 16.29
C SER A 58 20.74 -1.88 15.72
N ASP A 59 21.10 -3.00 16.37
CA ASP A 59 20.63 -4.33 15.98
C ASP A 59 19.09 -4.46 16.01
N SER A 60 18.43 -3.70 16.88
CA SER A 60 16.97 -3.74 17.05
C SER A 60 16.21 -2.62 16.36
N TRP A 61 16.86 -1.50 16.03
CA TRP A 61 16.19 -0.29 15.56
C TRP A 61 16.62 0.10 14.15
N ARG A 62 15.62 0.41 13.32
CA ARG A 62 15.81 1.07 12.04
C ARG A 62 14.90 2.29 11.93
N VAL A 63 15.43 3.38 11.41
CA VAL A 63 14.69 4.63 11.16
C VAL A 63 14.93 5.08 9.73
N GLY A 64 13.96 5.72 9.10
CA GLY A 64 14.18 6.24 7.75
C GLY A 64 12.92 6.85 7.17
N VAL A 65 12.88 6.88 5.84
CA VAL A 65 11.75 7.41 5.09
C VAL A 65 10.98 6.27 4.45
N ALA A 66 9.66 6.35 4.52
CA ALA A 66 8.75 5.46 3.83
C ALA A 66 7.76 6.27 3.01
N GLY A 67 7.25 5.69 1.93
CA GLY A 67 6.19 6.29 1.13
C GLY A 67 5.37 5.26 0.39
N TYR A 68 4.21 5.70 -0.08
CA TYR A 68 3.36 4.98 -0.99
C TYR A 68 2.79 5.91 -2.05
N GLN A 69 2.39 5.33 -3.17
CA GLN A 69 1.57 6.01 -4.16
C GLN A 69 0.49 5.09 -4.67
N LEU A 70 -0.62 5.69 -5.06
CA LEU A 70 -1.70 5.07 -5.79
C LEU A 70 -2.04 5.98 -6.97
N LYS A 71 -2.21 5.39 -8.14
CA LYS A 71 -2.71 6.09 -9.32
C LYS A 71 -3.58 5.17 -10.16
N GLN A 72 -4.84 5.55 -10.30
CA GLN A 72 -5.75 4.91 -11.22
C GLN A 72 -5.48 5.40 -12.65
N ILE A 73 -5.28 4.47 -13.58
CA ILE A 73 -4.87 4.76 -14.95
C ILE A 73 -6.02 4.66 -15.95
N SER A 74 -7.15 4.08 -15.56
CA SER A 74 -8.39 4.07 -16.36
C SER A 74 -9.61 4.44 -15.50
N ASN A 75 -10.65 4.98 -16.13
CA ASN A 75 -11.86 5.39 -15.42
C ASN A 75 -12.66 4.18 -14.93
N ASP A 76 -13.45 4.40 -13.88
CA ASP A 76 -14.47 3.45 -13.45
C ASP A 76 -15.57 3.34 -14.49
N ARG A 77 -16.34 2.25 -14.38
CA ARG A 77 -17.56 2.05 -15.16
C ARG A 77 -18.73 1.77 -14.24
N ILE A 78 -19.85 2.42 -14.56
CA ILE A 78 -21.19 2.12 -14.01
C ILE A 78 -22.05 1.74 -15.21
N ASP A 79 -22.66 0.56 -15.17
CA ASP A 79 -23.47 -0.02 -16.25
C ASP A 79 -22.73 -0.07 -17.60
N GLY A 80 -21.41 -0.27 -17.53
CA GLY A 80 -20.52 -0.26 -18.69
C GLY A 80 -20.13 1.14 -19.21
N HIS A 81 -20.75 2.20 -18.71
CA HIS A 81 -20.45 3.59 -19.08
C HIS A 81 -19.27 4.13 -18.27
N ARG A 82 -18.30 4.75 -18.95
CA ARG A 82 -17.15 5.38 -18.30
C ARG A 82 -17.63 6.55 -17.44
N GLN A 83 -17.21 6.56 -16.19
CA GLN A 83 -17.43 7.69 -15.30
C GLN A 83 -16.35 8.73 -15.54
N LYS A 84 -16.76 9.96 -15.86
CA LYS A 84 -15.81 11.05 -16.08
C LYS A 84 -15.22 11.45 -14.72
N ASP A 85 -13.95 11.84 -14.73
CA ASP A 85 -13.26 12.37 -13.55
C ASP A 85 -13.35 11.44 -12.33
N SER A 86 -13.38 10.12 -12.54
CA SER A 86 -13.50 9.13 -11.46
C SER A 86 -12.16 8.56 -10.98
N ARG A 87 -11.07 8.81 -11.73
CA ARG A 87 -9.74 8.27 -11.41
C ARG A 87 -9.25 8.83 -10.10
N GLU A 88 -8.78 7.94 -9.22
CA GLU A 88 -8.14 8.35 -7.98
C GLU A 88 -6.62 8.39 -8.08
N GLN A 89 -6.01 9.23 -7.27
CA GLN A 89 -4.57 9.18 -7.00
C GLN A 89 -4.27 9.74 -5.61
N VAL A 90 -3.13 9.37 -5.05
CA VAL A 90 -2.55 9.98 -3.84
C VAL A 90 -1.09 9.55 -3.70
N VAL A 91 -0.25 10.42 -3.15
CA VAL A 91 1.12 10.08 -2.71
C VAL A 91 1.24 10.39 -1.23
N GLY A 92 1.69 9.42 -0.45
CA GLY A 92 2.03 9.58 0.96
C GLY A 92 3.53 9.41 1.17
N LEU A 93 4.17 10.33 1.90
CA LEU A 93 5.58 10.26 2.24
C LEU A 93 5.79 10.70 3.69
N GLY A 94 6.71 10.06 4.40
CA GLY A 94 7.12 10.55 5.71
C GLY A 94 8.04 9.60 6.48
N PRO A 95 8.32 9.91 7.75
CA PRO A 95 9.24 9.12 8.56
C PRO A 95 8.64 7.77 8.96
N GLY A 96 9.52 6.80 9.11
CA GLY A 96 9.20 5.44 9.54
C GLY A 96 10.22 4.92 10.53
N VAL A 97 9.75 4.13 11.48
CA VAL A 97 10.59 3.39 12.43
C VAL A 97 10.16 1.93 12.47
N MET A 98 11.17 1.06 12.59
CA MET A 98 11.02 -0.35 12.83
C MET A 98 11.79 -0.72 14.10
N TYR A 99 11.14 -1.47 14.98
CA TYR A 99 11.76 -2.10 16.14
C TYR A 99 11.60 -3.61 16.03
N GLN A 100 12.67 -4.36 16.24
CA GLN A 100 12.65 -5.82 16.24
C GLN A 100 13.34 -6.38 17.48
N GLN A 101 12.63 -7.30 18.15
CA GLN A 101 13.16 -8.03 19.30
C GLN A 101 12.64 -9.47 19.29
N GLY A 102 13.56 -10.43 19.20
CA GLY A 102 13.23 -11.85 19.12
C GLY A 102 12.28 -12.15 17.95
N LYS A 103 11.09 -12.67 18.27
CA LYS A 103 10.05 -13.04 17.30
C LYS A 103 9.09 -11.90 16.96
N GLN A 104 9.33 -10.71 17.50
CA GLN A 104 8.40 -9.58 17.40
C GLN A 104 9.01 -8.43 16.62
N THR A 105 8.19 -7.85 15.74
CA THR A 105 8.56 -6.66 14.97
C THR A 105 7.43 -5.65 15.01
N LEU A 106 7.76 -4.41 15.36
CA LEU A 106 6.89 -3.25 15.34
C LEU A 106 7.31 -2.32 14.22
N PHE A 107 6.33 -1.73 13.54
CA PHE A 107 6.52 -0.66 12.56
C PHE A 107 5.59 0.49 12.93
N ALA A 108 6.12 1.71 12.90
CA ALA A 108 5.33 2.93 12.97
C ALA A 108 5.75 3.86 11.83
N ASN A 109 4.79 4.27 11.01
CA ASN A 109 5.00 5.23 9.93
C ASN A 109 4.01 6.38 10.05
N LEU A 110 4.50 7.59 9.82
CA LEU A 110 3.70 8.80 9.69
C LEU A 110 3.81 9.25 8.23
N TYR A 111 2.68 9.38 7.54
CA TYR A 111 2.63 9.82 6.15
C TYR A 111 1.89 11.14 6.06
N PHE A 112 2.46 12.07 5.30
CA PHE A 112 1.79 13.27 4.85
C PHE A 112 1.36 13.04 3.40
N GLU A 113 0.07 13.06 3.14
CA GLU A 113 -0.50 12.82 1.81
C GLU A 113 -0.59 14.11 1.00
N SER A 114 -0.34 14.00 -0.30
CA SER A 114 -0.44 15.11 -1.25
C SER A 114 -0.88 14.61 -2.62
N GLY A 115 -1.36 15.55 -3.44
CA GLY A 115 -1.74 15.29 -4.83
C GLY A 115 -2.98 14.40 -4.96
N ALA A 116 -3.86 14.37 -3.96
CA ALA A 116 -5.03 13.49 -4.00
C ALA A 116 -6.08 13.99 -5.00
N GLU A 117 -6.64 13.07 -5.78
CA GLU A 117 -7.83 13.31 -6.60
C GLU A 117 -8.84 12.19 -6.32
N ASN A 118 -10.13 12.54 -6.21
CA ASN A 118 -11.24 11.61 -5.92
C ASN A 118 -11.03 10.69 -4.71
N ARG A 119 -10.20 11.13 -3.76
CA ARG A 119 -9.88 10.44 -2.52
C ARG A 119 -9.54 11.47 -1.43
N SER A 120 -9.65 11.06 -0.17
CA SER A 120 -9.19 11.87 0.96
C SER A 120 -7.69 12.15 0.89
N GLN A 121 -7.30 13.34 1.34
CA GLN A 121 -5.90 13.72 1.57
C GLN A 121 -5.75 14.12 3.04
N GLY A 122 -4.72 13.61 3.71
CA GLY A 122 -4.42 14.07 5.06
C GLY A 122 -3.10 13.56 5.63
N THR A 123 -3.09 13.41 6.94
CA THR A 123 -1.98 12.80 7.68
C THR A 123 -2.41 11.41 8.14
N GLN A 124 -1.66 10.39 7.76
CA GLN A 124 -1.96 9.01 8.10
C GLN A 124 -0.89 8.43 9.02
N VAL A 125 -1.30 7.86 10.14
CA VAL A 125 -0.44 7.06 11.02
C VAL A 125 -0.73 5.60 10.78
N THR A 126 0.31 4.80 10.56
CA THR A 126 0.21 3.34 10.46
C THR A 126 1.06 2.68 11.52
N LEU A 127 0.41 1.85 12.34
CA LEU A 127 1.07 0.98 13.30
C LEU A 127 0.88 -0.47 12.83
N ARG A 128 1.97 -1.22 12.75
CA ARG A 128 1.92 -2.64 12.41
C ARG A 128 2.73 -3.44 13.41
N TYR A 129 2.12 -4.50 13.90
CA TYR A 129 2.74 -5.48 14.76
C TYR A 129 2.82 -6.82 14.04
N LEU A 130 3.97 -7.49 14.13
CA LEU A 130 4.21 -8.80 13.57
C LEU A 130 4.78 -9.71 14.66
N HIS A 131 4.19 -10.90 14.81
CA HIS A 131 4.69 -11.96 15.67
C HIS A 131 4.95 -13.21 14.83
N ALA A 132 6.20 -13.67 14.81
CA ALA A 132 6.58 -14.89 14.12
C ALA A 132 6.34 -16.11 15.03
N PHE A 133 5.51 -17.04 14.58
CA PHE A 133 5.32 -18.33 15.26
C PHE A 133 6.34 -19.33 14.73
N SER A 134 6.98 -20.09 15.62
CA SER A 134 7.76 -21.25 15.21
C SER A 134 6.81 -22.45 15.16
N PRO A 135 6.85 -23.29 14.11
CA PRO A 135 6.07 -24.51 14.10
C PRO A 135 6.52 -25.39 15.28
N ALA A 136 5.56 -26.00 15.97
CA ALA A 136 5.86 -27.11 16.86
C ALA A 136 6.35 -28.26 16.01
N LEU A 137 7.53 -28.82 16.32
CA LEU A 137 7.95 -30.11 15.78
C LEU A 137 6.95 -31.14 16.32
N ILE A 138 6.03 -31.60 15.47
CA ILE A 138 5.19 -32.75 15.77
C ILE A 138 6.06 -33.97 15.46
N TYR A 139 6.54 -34.64 16.52
CA TYR A 139 7.15 -35.96 16.45
C TYR A 139 6.08 -37.04 16.53
#